data_AF-A0A7X5U5P3-F1
#
_entry.id   AF-A0A7X5U5P3-F1
#
_cell.length_a   1.000
_cell.length_b   1.000
_cell.length_c   1.000
_cell.angle_alpha   90.00
_cell.angle_beta   90.00
_cell.angle_gamma   90.00
#
_symmetry.space_group_name_H-M   'P 1'
#
loop_
_entity.id
_entity.type
_entity.pdbx_description
1 polymer ?
#
loop_
_entity_poly.entity_id
_entity_poly.type
_entity_poly.pdbx_seq_one_letter_code
_entity_poly.pdbx_strand_id
1 'polypeptide(L)'
;MATRAVNPVPVPSERLQKLLLDTNRPDPYPVTDTLVIVPPTKKRRDELRESHREIEIAQQLLARALLTAPSPRPEFPAIPGALPDKATAKQQASYKVEVTQFEKLAAGWEQLSAAWEGGVAKFEAAVAAHRAKISEQADRYTRALFGAAYDEVLAFFDDQDPELWDAFQVDLQEHFRIIPKAPEVPDDGTCPHCGHVEDTEQAGKAPESSD
;
A
#
# COMPACT_ATOMS: atom_id res chain seq x y z
N MET A 1 -54.11 -12.05 -16.42
CA MET A 1 -52.71 -12.23 -16.84
C MET A 1 -52.20 -10.88 -17.31
N ALA A 2 -51.35 -10.22 -16.54
CA ALA A 2 -50.79 -8.91 -16.91
C ALA A 2 -49.47 -9.13 -17.66
N THR A 3 -49.47 -8.80 -18.95
CA THR A 3 -48.30 -8.83 -19.83
C THR A 3 -47.34 -7.73 -19.38
N ARG A 4 -46.17 -8.13 -18.88
CA ARG A 4 -45.11 -7.20 -18.46
C ARG A 4 -44.53 -6.54 -19.71
N ALA A 5 -44.78 -5.26 -19.91
CA ALA A 5 -44.18 -4.48 -20.98
C ALA A 5 -42.65 -4.52 -20.84
N VAL A 6 -41.97 -5.07 -21.84
CA VAL A 6 -40.52 -5.00 -21.97
C VAL A 6 -40.20 -3.57 -22.40
N ASN A 7 -39.64 -2.78 -21.49
CA ASN A 7 -39.14 -1.45 -21.85
C ASN A 7 -38.08 -1.59 -22.95
N PRO A 8 -38.21 -0.89 -24.08
CA PRO A 8 -37.21 -0.94 -25.13
C PRO A 8 -35.88 -0.42 -24.60
N VAL A 9 -34.80 -1.14 -24.91
CA VAL A 9 -33.45 -0.68 -24.60
C VAL A 9 -33.24 0.67 -25.30
N PRO A 10 -32.91 1.75 -24.57
CA PRO A 10 -32.76 3.06 -25.17
C PRO A 10 -31.63 3.04 -26.19
N VAL A 11 -31.94 3.48 -27.42
CA VAL A 11 -30.96 3.58 -28.51
C VAL A 11 -30.02 4.76 -28.23
N PRO A 12 -28.70 4.58 -28.32
CA PRO A 12 -27.74 5.67 -28.15
C PRO A 12 -28.00 6.80 -29.15
N SER A 13 -27.80 8.06 -28.73
CA SER A 13 -27.86 9.20 -29.64
C SER A 13 -26.78 9.11 -30.74
N GLU A 14 -27.00 9.74 -31.90
CA GLU A 14 -26.04 9.73 -33.02
C GLU A 14 -24.63 10.17 -32.59
N ARG A 15 -24.54 11.16 -31.69
CA ARG A 15 -23.27 11.61 -31.12
C ARG A 15 -22.58 10.52 -30.31
N LEU A 16 -23.32 9.76 -29.52
CA LEU A 16 -22.77 8.65 -28.73
C LEU A 16 -22.38 7.47 -29.64
N GLN A 17 -23.12 7.21 -30.71
CA GLN A 17 -22.75 6.20 -31.70
C GLN A 17 -21.43 6.54 -32.40
N LYS A 18 -21.25 7.79 -32.83
CA LYS A 18 -19.96 8.27 -33.38
C LYS A 18 -18.83 8.10 -32.37
N LEU A 19 -19.04 8.54 -31.13
CA LEU A 19 -18.05 8.34 -30.07
C LEU A 19 -17.73 6.87 -29.83
N LEU A 20 -18.70 5.95 -29.92
CA LEU A 20 -18.45 4.51 -29.76
C LEU A 20 -17.61 3.94 -30.91
N LEU A 21 -17.78 4.46 -32.12
CA LEU A 21 -16.96 4.07 -33.29
C LEU A 21 -15.55 4.68 -33.21
N ASP A 22 -15.44 5.91 -32.70
CA ASP A 22 -14.17 6.62 -32.56
C ASP A 22 -13.36 6.15 -31.33
N THR A 23 -14.02 5.51 -30.35
CA THR A 23 -13.36 5.00 -29.16
C THR A 23 -12.80 3.60 -29.43
N ASN A 24 -11.51 3.51 -29.75
CA ASN A 24 -10.80 2.22 -29.81
C ASN A 24 -10.87 1.51 -28.45
N ARG A 25 -11.70 0.49 -28.36
CA ARG A 25 -11.71 -0.43 -27.22
C ARG A 25 -10.55 -1.41 -27.38
N PRO A 26 -9.76 -1.66 -26.33
CA PRO A 26 -8.78 -2.74 -26.36
C PRO A 26 -9.45 -4.06 -26.68
N ASP A 27 -8.75 -4.92 -27.42
CA ASP A 27 -9.18 -6.29 -27.63
C ASP A 27 -9.08 -7.09 -26.31
N PRO A 28 -9.82 -8.20 -26.14
CA PRO A 28 -9.58 -9.13 -25.05
C PRO A 28 -8.13 -9.65 -25.06
N TYR A 29 -7.58 -9.86 -23.87
CA TYR A 29 -6.22 -10.35 -23.68
C TYR A 29 -6.24 -11.87 -23.52
N PRO A 30 -5.70 -12.65 -24.47
CA PRO A 30 -5.61 -14.10 -24.33
C PRO A 30 -4.44 -14.46 -23.39
N VAL A 31 -4.74 -15.22 -22.34
CA VAL A 31 -3.71 -15.80 -21.45
C VAL A 31 -3.35 -17.20 -21.94
N THR A 32 -4.35 -17.97 -22.38
CA THR A 32 -4.20 -19.27 -23.05
C THR A 32 -5.21 -19.39 -24.18
N ASP A 33 -5.25 -20.54 -24.87
CA ASP A 33 -6.25 -20.83 -25.91
C ASP A 33 -7.71 -20.76 -25.40
N THR A 34 -7.91 -20.95 -24.09
CA THR A 34 -9.25 -20.97 -23.46
C THR A 34 -9.45 -19.88 -22.43
N LEU A 35 -8.38 -19.34 -21.83
CA LEU A 35 -8.43 -18.31 -20.81
C LEU A 35 -8.24 -16.93 -21.42
N VAL A 36 -9.26 -16.09 -21.33
CA VAL A 36 -9.26 -14.74 -21.91
C VAL A 36 -9.72 -13.72 -20.87
N ILE A 37 -8.97 -12.63 -20.74
CA ILE A 37 -9.34 -11.50 -19.90
C ILE A 37 -10.00 -10.44 -20.77
N VAL A 38 -11.20 -10.01 -20.38
CA VAL A 38 -11.94 -8.98 -21.11
C VAL A 38 -11.63 -7.58 -20.57
N PRO A 39 -11.61 -6.53 -21.42
CA PRO A 39 -11.32 -5.18 -21.00
C PRO A 39 -12.21 -4.72 -19.83
N PRO A 40 -11.66 -3.97 -18.85
CA PRO A 40 -12.43 -3.45 -17.73
C PRO A 40 -13.61 -2.57 -18.18
N THR A 41 -14.79 -2.82 -17.62
CA THR A 41 -15.95 -1.94 -17.80
C THR A 41 -15.70 -0.61 -17.07
N LYS A 42 -16.52 0.44 -17.33
CA LYS A 42 -16.44 1.70 -16.55
C LYS A 42 -16.44 1.42 -15.04
N LYS A 43 -17.34 0.56 -14.57
CA LYS A 43 -17.45 0.20 -13.15
C LYS A 43 -16.14 -0.44 -12.63
N ARG A 44 -15.60 -1.43 -13.34
CA ARG A 44 -14.33 -2.07 -12.94
C ARG A 44 -13.15 -1.09 -12.98
N ARG A 45 -13.13 -0.14 -13.93
CA ARG A 45 -12.12 0.93 -13.94
C ARG A 45 -12.22 1.87 -12.75
N ASP A 46 -13.43 2.20 -12.31
CA ASP A 46 -13.63 3.01 -11.11
C ASP A 46 -13.17 2.25 -9.85
N GLU A 47 -13.46 0.94 -9.77
CA GLU A 47 -12.98 0.04 -8.70
C GLU A 47 -11.44 -0.09 -8.68
N LEU A 48 -10.80 -0.20 -9.84
CA LEU A 48 -9.33 -0.21 -9.97
C LEU A 48 -8.71 1.07 -9.43
N ARG A 49 -9.25 2.24 -9.80
CA ARG A 49 -8.76 3.54 -9.32
C ARG A 49 -8.98 3.72 -7.82
N GLU A 50 -10.14 3.32 -7.32
CA GLU A 50 -10.46 3.39 -5.89
C GLU A 50 -9.49 2.51 -5.09
N SER A 51 -9.32 1.25 -5.50
CA SER A 51 -8.43 0.30 -4.80
C SER A 51 -6.98 0.78 -4.85
N HIS A 52 -6.51 1.28 -6.00
CA HIS A 52 -5.15 1.84 -6.12
C HIS A 52 -4.93 3.02 -5.17
N ARG A 53 -5.87 3.97 -5.14
CA ARG A 53 -5.80 5.12 -4.23
C ARG A 53 -5.76 4.68 -2.76
N GLU A 54 -6.59 3.71 -2.37
CA GLU A 54 -6.62 3.21 -1.00
C GLU A 54 -5.33 2.46 -0.63
N ILE A 55 -4.71 1.74 -1.57
CA ILE A 55 -3.37 1.14 -1.38
C ILE A 55 -2.33 2.24 -1.11
N GLU A 56 -2.28 3.29 -1.95
CA GLU A 56 -1.33 4.40 -1.78
C GLU A 56 -1.50 5.09 -0.41
N ILE A 57 -2.75 5.36 -0.01
CA ILE A 57 -3.05 5.95 1.30
C ILE A 57 -2.59 5.02 2.42
N ALA A 58 -2.90 3.73 2.35
CA ALA A 58 -2.52 2.76 3.36
C ALA A 58 -1.00 2.58 3.46
N GLN A 59 -0.28 2.64 2.34
CA GLN A 59 1.19 2.63 2.28
C GLN A 59 1.78 3.88 2.95
N GLN A 60 1.23 5.08 2.68
CA GLN A 60 1.67 6.31 3.36
C GLN A 60 1.43 6.25 4.87
N LEU A 61 0.28 5.72 5.30
CA LEU A 61 -0.03 5.55 6.72
C LEU A 61 0.87 4.50 7.38
N LEU A 62 1.19 3.41 6.69
CA LEU A 62 2.15 2.41 7.16
C LEU A 62 3.54 3.03 7.31
N ALA A 63 4.03 3.76 6.31
CA ALA A 63 5.32 4.44 6.38
C ALA A 63 5.37 5.41 7.57
N ARG A 64 4.31 6.20 7.77
CA ARG A 64 4.20 7.09 8.92
C ARG A 64 4.17 6.34 10.25
N ALA A 65 3.46 5.22 10.35
CA ALA A 65 3.44 4.40 11.55
C ALA A 65 4.85 3.88 11.88
N LEU A 66 5.58 3.38 10.88
CA LEU A 66 6.94 2.87 11.05
C LEU A 66 7.94 3.94 11.50
N LEU A 67 7.74 5.22 11.13
CA LEU A 67 8.54 6.34 11.65
C LEU A 67 8.27 6.63 13.13
N THR A 68 7.13 6.20 13.66
CA THR A 68 6.75 6.34 15.08
C THR A 68 7.05 5.09 15.90
N ALA A 69 8.02 4.28 15.46
CA ALA A 69 8.41 3.07 16.17
C ALA A 69 8.71 3.36 17.66
N PRO A 70 8.25 2.49 18.58
CA PRO A 70 8.45 2.70 20.00
C PRO A 70 9.94 2.77 20.33
N SER A 71 10.29 3.62 21.29
CA SER A 71 11.64 3.68 21.87
C SER A 71 12.05 2.32 22.45
N PRO A 72 13.32 2.08 22.78
CA PRO A 72 13.70 0.88 23.53
C PRO A 72 12.94 0.75 24.85
N ARG A 73 12.79 -0.48 25.33
CA ARG A 73 12.18 -0.76 26.65
C ARG A 73 12.99 -0.04 27.75
N PRO A 74 12.33 0.59 28.73
CA PRO A 74 13.02 1.15 29.89
C PRO A 74 13.88 0.10 30.60
N GLU A 75 15.10 0.45 30.97
CA GLU A 75 16.01 -0.44 31.70
C GLU A 75 15.62 -0.56 33.16
N PHE A 76 15.71 -1.78 33.71
CA PHE A 76 15.46 -2.01 35.13
C PHE A 76 16.55 -1.32 35.97
N PRO A 77 16.20 -0.63 37.06
CA PRO A 77 17.18 0.06 37.88
C PRO A 77 18.21 -0.90 38.49
N ALA A 78 19.44 -0.42 38.65
CA ALA A 78 20.50 -1.20 39.26
C ALA A 78 20.14 -1.61 40.69
N ILE A 79 20.27 -2.90 40.98
CA ILE A 79 20.01 -3.45 42.32
C ILE A 79 21.10 -2.95 43.28
N PRO A 80 20.75 -2.45 44.48
CA PRO A 80 21.73 -2.06 45.50
C PRO A 80 22.70 -3.20 45.81
N GLY A 81 23.97 -2.87 46.00
CA GLY A 81 24.99 -3.85 46.37
C GLY A 81 24.68 -4.51 47.71
N ALA A 82 25.11 -5.75 47.90
CA ALA A 82 24.88 -6.47 49.15
C ALA A 82 25.56 -5.76 50.34
N LEU A 83 24.86 -5.74 51.48
CA LEU A 83 25.43 -5.23 52.72
C LEU A 83 26.52 -6.20 53.24
N PRO A 84 27.72 -5.75 53.61
CA PRO A 84 28.76 -6.61 54.18
C PRO A 84 28.34 -7.23 55.51
N ASP A 85 28.77 -8.47 55.79
CA ASP A 85 28.45 -9.21 57.03
C ASP A 85 28.81 -8.47 58.32
N LYS A 86 29.82 -7.60 58.29
CA LYS A 86 30.26 -6.75 59.41
C LYS A 86 30.08 -5.27 59.11
N ALA A 87 28.92 -4.89 58.59
CA ALA A 87 28.62 -3.50 58.28
C ALA A 87 28.54 -2.62 59.53
N THR A 88 29.19 -1.45 59.45
CA THR A 88 29.07 -0.37 60.43
C THR A 88 27.67 0.25 60.41
N ALA A 89 27.27 0.93 61.49
CA ALA A 89 25.98 1.64 61.55
C ALA A 89 25.82 2.68 60.41
N LYS A 90 26.94 3.31 59.99
CA LYS A 90 26.95 4.24 58.85
C LYS A 90 26.66 3.52 57.52
N GLN A 91 27.27 2.36 57.28
CA GLN A 91 27.01 1.55 56.09
C GLN A 91 25.57 1.02 56.06
N GLN A 92 25.02 0.61 57.20
CA GLN A 92 23.61 0.22 57.30
C GLN A 92 22.66 1.37 56.97
N ALA A 93 22.96 2.59 57.44
CA ALA A 93 22.15 3.77 57.14
C ALA A 93 22.22 4.13 55.64
N SER A 94 23.41 4.11 55.03
CA SER A 94 23.57 4.33 53.58
C SER A 94 22.84 3.29 52.74
N TYR A 95 22.98 2.00 53.07
CA TYR A 95 22.28 0.92 52.37
C TYR A 95 20.75 1.07 52.45
N LYS A 96 20.20 1.47 53.61
CA LYS A 96 18.75 1.75 53.72
C LYS A 96 18.29 2.86 52.78
N VAL A 97 19.09 3.91 52.61
CA VAL A 97 18.80 5.00 51.66
C VAL A 97 18.84 4.48 50.22
N GLU A 98 19.85 3.70 49.85
CA GLU A 98 19.97 3.09 48.52
C GLU A 98 18.80 2.16 48.21
N VAL A 99 18.41 1.29 49.16
CA VAL A 99 17.22 0.42 49.02
C VAL A 99 15.95 1.25 48.82
N THR A 100 15.76 2.31 49.61
CA THR A 100 14.57 3.18 49.47
C THR A 100 14.55 3.90 48.11
N GLN A 101 15.71 4.30 47.60
CA GLN A 101 15.82 4.89 46.26
C GLN A 101 15.55 3.85 45.17
N PHE A 102 16.09 2.64 45.31
CA PHE A 102 15.83 1.53 44.41
C PHE A 102 14.34 1.19 44.35
N GLU A 103 13.65 1.07 45.49
CA GLU A 103 12.21 0.79 45.53
C GLU A 103 11.40 1.84 44.76
N LYS A 104 11.76 3.12 44.89
CA LYS A 104 11.12 4.21 44.13
C LYS A 104 11.39 4.10 42.62
N LEU A 105 12.63 3.82 42.24
CA LEU A 105 13.00 3.65 40.84
C LEU A 105 12.33 2.42 40.23
N ALA A 106 12.24 1.32 40.97
CA ALA A 106 11.60 0.08 40.54
C ALA A 106 10.10 0.30 40.30
N ALA A 107 9.40 0.97 41.23
CA ALA A 107 8.00 1.34 41.03
C ALA A 107 7.79 2.27 39.83
N GLY A 108 8.69 3.22 39.61
CA GLY A 108 8.66 4.08 38.41
C GLY A 108 8.92 3.31 37.11
N TRP A 109 9.85 2.36 37.13
CA TRP A 109 10.15 1.48 36.01
C TRP A 109 8.96 0.59 35.64
N GLU A 110 8.21 0.05 36.61
CA GLU A 110 7.01 -0.74 36.35
C GLU A 110 5.97 0.07 35.57
N GLN A 111 5.73 1.32 35.97
CA GLN A 111 4.79 2.21 35.29
C GLN A 111 5.25 2.56 33.87
N LEU A 112 6.54 2.91 33.71
CA LEU A 112 7.11 3.20 32.39
C LEU A 112 7.10 1.98 31.48
N SER A 113 7.39 0.80 32.02
CA SER A 113 7.35 -0.47 31.27
C SER A 113 5.94 -0.81 30.82
N ALA A 114 4.94 -0.68 31.70
CA ALA A 114 3.54 -0.92 31.31
C ALA A 114 3.06 0.07 30.24
N ALA A 115 3.43 1.35 30.35
CA ALA A 115 3.12 2.35 29.33
C ALA A 115 3.83 2.05 28.00
N TRP A 116 5.08 1.61 28.06
CA TRP A 116 5.86 1.19 26.90
C TRP A 116 5.24 -0.03 26.20
N GLU A 117 4.90 -1.09 26.95
CA GLU A 117 4.25 -2.30 26.43
C GLU A 117 2.91 -1.96 25.76
N GLY A 118 2.11 -1.08 26.37
CA GLY A 118 0.88 -0.56 25.76
C GLY A 118 1.12 0.26 24.49
N GLY A 119 2.24 1.00 24.42
CA GLY A 119 2.68 1.72 23.23
C GLY A 119 3.08 0.78 22.09
N VAL A 120 3.88 -0.24 22.39
CA VAL A 120 4.29 -1.30 21.44
C VAL A 120 3.06 -2.02 20.89
N ALA A 121 2.14 -2.45 21.74
CA ALA A 121 0.93 -3.15 21.31
C ALA A 121 0.08 -2.30 20.35
N LYS A 122 -0.06 -0.99 20.61
CA LYS A 122 -0.76 -0.05 19.71
C LYS A 122 -0.04 0.11 18.38
N PHE A 123 1.28 0.24 18.41
CA PHE A 123 2.11 0.34 17.22
C PHE A 123 1.98 -0.91 16.35
N GLU A 124 2.14 -2.11 16.93
CA GLU A 124 2.00 -3.38 16.23
C GLU A 124 0.60 -3.55 15.64
N ALA A 125 -0.45 -3.21 16.39
CA ALA A 125 -1.82 -3.24 15.91
C ALA A 125 -2.04 -2.28 14.72
N ALA A 126 -1.48 -1.07 14.77
CA ALA A 126 -1.57 -0.11 13.67
C ALA A 126 -0.85 -0.61 12.41
N VAL A 127 0.37 -1.13 12.55
CA VAL A 127 1.14 -1.72 11.45
C VAL A 127 0.39 -2.90 10.83
N ALA A 128 -0.13 -3.82 11.66
CA ALA A 128 -0.92 -4.95 11.19
C ALA A 128 -2.19 -4.50 10.44
N ALA A 129 -2.92 -3.51 10.98
CA ALA A 129 -4.11 -2.98 10.34
C ALA A 129 -3.82 -2.34 8.98
N HIS A 130 -2.75 -1.56 8.84
CA HIS A 130 -2.37 -0.97 7.56
C HIS A 130 -1.92 -2.02 6.54
N ARG A 131 -1.15 -3.03 6.96
CA ARG A 131 -0.78 -4.16 6.09
C ARG A 131 -2.00 -4.95 5.62
N ALA A 132 -2.96 -5.21 6.51
CA ALA A 132 -4.20 -5.89 6.17
C ALA A 132 -5.01 -5.08 5.12
N LYS A 133 -5.12 -3.76 5.29
CA LYS A 133 -5.76 -2.89 4.29
C LYS A 133 -5.08 -2.93 2.93
N ILE A 134 -3.74 -2.89 2.89
CA ILE A 134 -2.98 -2.99 1.64
C ILE A 134 -3.31 -4.33 0.95
N SER A 135 -3.27 -5.43 1.69
CA SER A 135 -3.57 -6.76 1.14
C SER A 135 -5.01 -6.89 0.65
N GLU A 136 -5.99 -6.38 1.41
CA GLU A 136 -7.41 -6.39 1.03
C GLU A 136 -7.66 -5.59 -0.26
N GLN A 137 -7.08 -4.38 -0.35
CA GLN A 137 -7.26 -3.53 -1.53
C GLN A 137 -6.46 -4.04 -2.74
N ALA A 138 -5.31 -4.68 -2.52
CA ALA A 138 -4.57 -5.37 -3.58
C ALA A 138 -5.38 -6.53 -4.17
N ASP A 139 -6.04 -7.33 -3.32
CA ASP A 139 -6.95 -8.38 -3.80
C ASP A 139 -8.12 -7.80 -4.59
N ARG A 140 -8.76 -6.74 -4.06
CA ARG A 140 -9.86 -6.03 -4.75
C ARG A 140 -9.41 -5.46 -6.10
N TYR A 141 -8.21 -4.89 -6.17
CA TYR A 141 -7.61 -4.40 -7.40
C TYR A 141 -7.44 -5.52 -8.42
N THR A 142 -6.82 -6.63 -8.03
CA THR A 142 -6.55 -7.78 -8.91
C THR A 142 -7.85 -8.43 -9.39
N ARG A 143 -8.86 -8.57 -8.52
CA ARG A 143 -10.21 -9.02 -8.91
C ARG A 143 -10.86 -8.09 -9.92
N ALA A 144 -10.74 -6.77 -9.75
CA ALA A 144 -11.27 -5.82 -10.71
C ALA A 144 -10.54 -5.88 -12.06
N LEU A 145 -9.22 -6.10 -12.03
CA LEU A 145 -8.36 -6.21 -13.21
C LEU A 145 -8.77 -7.40 -14.08
N PHE A 146 -8.79 -8.61 -13.51
CA PHE A 146 -9.09 -9.83 -14.25
C PHE A 146 -10.60 -10.07 -14.42
N GLY A 147 -11.43 -9.53 -13.54
CA GLY A 147 -12.87 -9.71 -13.57
C GLY A 147 -13.27 -11.16 -13.35
N ALA A 148 -14.11 -11.69 -14.25
CA ALA A 148 -14.61 -13.06 -14.14
C ALA A 148 -13.51 -14.13 -14.29
N ALA A 149 -12.40 -13.80 -14.94
CA ALA A 149 -11.27 -14.70 -15.14
C ALA A 149 -10.33 -14.79 -13.92
N TYR A 150 -10.60 -14.06 -12.82
CA TYR A 150 -9.69 -13.91 -11.70
C TYR A 150 -9.22 -15.25 -11.11
N ASP A 151 -10.14 -16.15 -10.76
CA ASP A 151 -9.76 -17.42 -10.11
C ASP A 151 -8.97 -18.33 -11.07
N GLU A 152 -9.32 -18.34 -12.36
CA GLU A 152 -8.65 -19.14 -13.39
C GLU A 152 -7.24 -18.61 -13.71
N VAL A 153 -7.07 -17.28 -13.72
CA VAL A 153 -5.76 -16.65 -13.91
C VAL A 153 -4.83 -16.97 -12.74
N LEU A 154 -5.30 -16.85 -11.49
CA LEU A 154 -4.47 -17.20 -10.34
C LEU A 154 -4.09 -18.68 -10.33
N ALA A 155 -5.06 -19.57 -10.55
CA ALA A 155 -4.77 -21.01 -10.62
C ALA A 155 -3.78 -21.36 -11.75
N PHE A 156 -3.80 -20.63 -12.87
CA PHE A 156 -2.84 -20.83 -13.94
C PHE A 156 -1.42 -20.40 -13.54
N PHE A 157 -1.29 -19.28 -12.81
CA PHE A 157 0.00 -18.71 -12.41
C PHE A 157 0.59 -19.29 -11.12
N ASP A 158 -0.17 -20.05 -10.33
CA ASP A 158 0.32 -20.67 -9.08
C ASP A 158 1.56 -21.56 -9.28
N ASP A 159 1.66 -22.23 -10.42
CA ASP A 159 2.78 -23.11 -10.79
C ASP A 159 3.81 -22.43 -11.73
N GLN A 160 3.66 -21.13 -12.01
CA GLN A 160 4.51 -20.40 -12.97
C GLN A 160 5.64 -19.63 -12.28
N ASP A 161 6.60 -19.17 -13.09
CA ASP A 161 7.68 -18.32 -12.62
C ASP A 161 7.14 -16.96 -12.10
N PRO A 162 7.54 -16.50 -10.90
CA PRO A 162 7.17 -15.18 -10.38
C PRO A 162 7.54 -14.02 -11.32
N GLU A 163 8.66 -14.10 -12.06
CA GLU A 163 9.06 -13.05 -13.00
C GLU A 163 8.09 -12.97 -14.20
N LEU A 164 7.54 -14.11 -14.62
CA LEU A 164 6.53 -14.16 -15.67
C LEU A 164 5.22 -13.52 -15.22
N TRP A 165 4.84 -13.71 -13.95
CA TRP A 165 3.68 -13.06 -13.36
C TRP A 165 3.80 -11.54 -13.38
N ASP A 166 4.94 -11.01 -12.92
CA ASP A 166 5.18 -9.56 -12.88
C ASP A 166 5.14 -8.94 -14.29
N ALA A 167 5.79 -9.60 -15.26
CA ALA A 167 5.78 -9.17 -16.66
C ALA A 167 4.35 -9.18 -17.26
N PHE A 168 3.59 -10.24 -16.98
CA PHE A 168 2.20 -10.37 -17.42
C PHE A 168 1.31 -9.24 -16.87
N GLN A 169 1.44 -8.89 -15.59
CA GLN A 169 0.65 -7.82 -14.99
C GLN A 169 0.92 -6.46 -15.64
N VAL A 170 2.19 -6.15 -15.95
CA VAL A 170 2.56 -4.90 -16.63
C VAL A 170 1.96 -4.85 -18.03
N ASP A 171 2.19 -5.90 -18.83
CA ASP A 171 1.70 -5.97 -20.22
C ASP A 171 0.15 -5.88 -20.28
N LEU A 172 -0.55 -6.55 -19.36
CA LEU A 172 -2.00 -6.49 -19.28
C LEU A 172 -2.51 -5.07 -18.95
N GLN A 173 -1.86 -4.39 -18.01
CA GLN A 173 -2.23 -3.02 -17.63
C GLN A 173 -1.97 -2.02 -18.76
N GLU A 174 -0.90 -2.21 -19.53
CA GLU A 174 -0.60 -1.43 -20.73
C GLU A 174 -1.63 -1.70 -21.84
N HIS A 175 -1.90 -2.97 -22.13
CA HIS A 175 -2.87 -3.40 -23.15
C HIS A 175 -4.25 -2.80 -22.91
N PHE A 176 -4.73 -2.84 -21.66
CA PHE A 176 -6.01 -2.23 -21.27
C PHE A 176 -5.94 -0.72 -20.98
N ARG A 177 -4.77 -0.10 -21.11
CA ARG A 177 -4.55 1.35 -20.88
C ARG A 177 -5.06 1.79 -19.50
N ILE A 178 -4.79 0.97 -18.49
CA ILE A 178 -5.22 1.20 -17.11
C ILE A 178 -4.34 2.28 -16.49
N ILE A 179 -3.03 2.18 -16.71
CA ILE A 179 -2.07 3.23 -16.40
C ILE A 179 -2.16 4.29 -17.51
N PRO A 180 -2.38 5.58 -17.18
CA PRO A 180 -2.21 6.63 -18.16
C PRO A 180 -0.74 6.63 -18.59
N LYS A 181 -0.47 6.30 -19.86
CA LYS A 181 0.85 6.55 -20.45
C LYS A 181 1.15 8.03 -20.20
N ALA A 182 2.30 8.34 -19.60
CA ALA A 182 2.80 9.71 -19.63
C ALA A 182 2.73 10.16 -21.11
N PRO A 183 2.26 11.38 -21.41
CA PRO A 183 2.29 11.85 -22.78
C PRO A 183 3.71 11.62 -23.29
N GLU A 184 3.85 10.90 -24.40
CA GLU A 184 5.11 10.86 -25.13
C GLU A 184 5.40 12.32 -25.47
N VAL A 185 6.30 12.94 -24.70
CA VAL A 185 6.85 14.24 -25.04
C VAL A 185 7.65 13.96 -26.30
N PRO A 186 7.25 14.46 -27.48
CA PRO A 186 8.08 14.29 -28.65
C PRO A 186 9.41 14.99 -28.37
N ASP A 187 10.51 14.51 -28.96
CA ASP A 187 11.86 15.05 -28.74
C ASP A 187 11.99 16.57 -29.02
N ASP A 188 10.96 17.19 -29.59
CA ASP A 188 10.84 18.64 -29.82
C ASP A 188 10.29 19.45 -28.63
N GLY A 189 9.99 18.79 -27.49
CA GLY A 189 9.48 19.45 -26.28
C GLY A 189 8.08 20.05 -26.43
N THR A 190 7.35 19.70 -27.50
CA THR A 190 6.04 20.28 -27.80
C THR A 190 4.95 19.29 -27.47
N CYS A 191 4.08 19.63 -26.51
CA CYS A 191 2.92 18.78 -26.21
C CYS A 191 1.96 18.75 -27.43
N PRO A 192 1.72 17.57 -28.03
CA PRO A 192 0.91 17.46 -29.26
C PRO A 192 -0.57 17.77 -29.03
N HIS A 193 -1.01 17.86 -27.77
CA HIS A 193 -2.42 18.07 -27.44
C HIS A 193 -2.79 19.52 -27.15
N CYS A 194 -1.84 20.34 -26.67
CA CYS A 194 -2.07 21.75 -26.32
C CYS A 194 -1.11 22.73 -27.01
N GLY A 195 -0.12 22.23 -27.77
CA GLY A 195 0.85 23.07 -28.49
C GLY A 195 1.77 23.87 -27.59
N HIS A 196 1.81 23.57 -26.29
CA HIS A 196 2.70 24.22 -25.35
C HIS A 196 4.09 23.61 -25.49
N VAL A 197 5.08 24.47 -25.76
CA VAL A 197 6.50 24.14 -25.67
C VAL A 197 6.90 24.32 -24.20
N GLU A 198 7.40 23.27 -23.55
CA GLU A 198 8.09 23.43 -22.27
C GLU A 198 9.53 23.86 -22.55
N ASP A 199 9.97 24.94 -21.88
CA ASP A 199 11.26 25.57 -22.12
C ASP A 199 12.40 24.56 -21.91
N THR A 200 13.20 24.35 -22.95
CA THR A 200 14.12 23.22 -23.19
C THR A 200 15.38 23.20 -22.31
N GLU A 201 15.37 23.77 -21.10
CA GLU A 201 16.54 23.69 -20.18
C GLU A 201 16.52 22.47 -19.24
N GLN A 202 15.44 21.69 -19.19
CA GLN A 202 15.34 20.48 -18.36
C GLN A 202 14.96 19.19 -19.10
N ALA A 203 14.67 19.24 -20.40
CA ALA A 203 14.38 18.04 -21.18
C ALA A 203 15.70 17.31 -21.52
N GLY A 204 15.93 16.15 -20.89
CA GLY A 204 17.01 15.23 -21.26
C GLY A 204 18.28 15.23 -20.40
N LYS A 205 18.34 15.94 -19.26
CA LYS A 205 19.43 15.70 -18.29
C LYS A 205 19.10 14.50 -17.41
N ALA A 206 19.86 13.43 -17.57
CA ALA A 206 19.87 12.30 -16.64
C ALA A 206 20.11 12.83 -15.20
N PRO A 207 19.50 12.21 -14.17
CA PRO A 207 19.76 12.61 -12.79
C PRO A 207 21.25 12.43 -12.48
N GLU A 208 21.92 13.49 -12.04
CA GLU A 208 23.27 13.38 -11.50
C GLU A 208 23.25 12.45 -10.28
N SER A 209 24.03 11.37 -10.37
CA SER A 209 24.29 10.47 -9.25
C SER A 209 24.90 11.27 -8.10
N SER A 210 24.23 11.26 -6.95
CA SER A 210 24.77 11.85 -5.73
C SER A 210 25.71 10.84 -5.06
N ASP A 211 26.98 11.22 -4.92
CA ASP A 211 27.94 10.66 -3.96
C ASP A 211 27.47 10.82 -2.50
#